data_AF-A0A3D0NK99-F1
#
_entry.id   AF-A0A3D0NK99-F1
#
_cell.length_a   1.000
_cell.length_b   1.000
_cell.length_c   1.000
_cell.angle_alpha   90.00
_cell.angle_beta   90.00
_cell.angle_gamma   90.00
#
_symmetry.space_group_name_H-M   'P 1'
#
loop_
_entity.id
_entity.type
_entity.pdbx_description
1 polymer ?
#
loop_
_entity_poly.entity_id
_entity_poly.type
_entity_poly.pdbx_seq_one_letter_code
_entity_poly.pdbx_strand_id
1 'polypeptide(L)'
;PRSFVFAPGERVLRPYLLSSLFPQLPRRSRASFRITLIIGAIVLVGLAVLKLSTAEMTVAALGMPLLFVLYLCACVGGRSIPRTSLVVAAALGAALGAGWELVTDQLVARSYTVPISTGLALQDLVSRMIKFTFLLGLMMVPALVLRVWPSRTRKSLHGFAIGALGALAFTAAVTMARLTPQFTSGLVAHDRPVQGLLVQAGLIGMTVPVTVAATGGIAGILLWFRHPSGGAAAGHPGRVRLVLALLVAGALLAQSGLGPFDVTRRFWPGLTEVWILVIHLAITLLVLVALRIALQITMLHEAHDPVDEAASLTCAQCGRVVAEMVFCSECGAAMVASDRPSRRPSTDWVVSRWVTAMGAIVLVLSAIEFTLTPTTSNYLCPPDCGRPLSSLPFENNPRFTAAGGEFSVGYPGSSAYRVVTEATRVTATWTAGDGGVMQFFSEPAAGRSPRDIAKATVKKSYPDATVAYEIPNAMVGYQPGYGEIGDYWPQNPSARSSRIRILVMVAVKDDLALIASAEGPFREFGPDSGPGHPSGANLQIAEDMGRYVNSFTWPGDPPR
;
A
#
# COMPACT_ATOMS: atom_id res chain seq x y z
N PRO A 1 -25.33 16.19 -21.08
CA PRO A 1 -26.12 15.78 -19.90
C PRO A 1 -25.39 16.08 -18.57
N ARG A 2 -26.01 16.90 -17.69
CA ARG A 2 -25.44 17.24 -16.37
C ARG A 2 -25.83 16.23 -15.27
N SER A 3 -26.93 15.50 -15.46
CA SER A 3 -27.45 14.47 -14.56
C SER A 3 -26.79 13.11 -14.81
N PHE A 4 -26.54 12.37 -13.73
CA PHE A 4 -25.94 11.04 -13.80
C PHE A 4 -26.98 9.96 -14.10
N VAL A 5 -26.69 9.09 -15.06
CA VAL A 5 -27.64 8.10 -15.60
C VAL A 5 -28.18 7.11 -14.58
N PHE A 6 -27.43 6.74 -13.54
CA PHE A 6 -27.92 5.83 -12.49
C PHE A 6 -28.51 6.56 -11.27
N ALA A 7 -28.33 7.88 -11.19
CA ALA A 7 -28.87 8.73 -10.14
C ALA A 7 -29.18 10.11 -10.71
N PRO A 8 -30.36 10.30 -11.33
CA PRO A 8 -30.68 11.55 -12.06
C PRO A 8 -30.62 12.82 -11.20
N GLY A 9 -30.80 12.70 -9.88
CA GLY A 9 -30.64 13.80 -8.92
C GLY A 9 -29.19 14.17 -8.59
N GLU A 10 -28.20 13.45 -9.12
CA GLU A 10 -26.77 13.70 -8.89
C GLU A 10 -26.09 14.22 -10.16
N ARG A 11 -25.05 15.05 -9.97
CA ARG A 11 -24.22 15.53 -11.07
C ARG A 11 -23.15 14.50 -11.45
N VAL A 12 -22.86 14.37 -12.75
CA VAL A 12 -21.82 13.46 -13.26
C VAL A 12 -20.44 13.76 -12.67
N LEU A 13 -20.08 15.03 -12.52
CA LEU A 13 -18.77 15.47 -12.01
C LEU A 13 -18.68 15.49 -10.46
N ARG A 14 -19.74 15.12 -9.73
CA ARG A 14 -19.68 14.99 -8.27
C ARG A 14 -19.45 13.52 -7.90
N PRO A 15 -18.34 13.17 -7.22
CA PRO A 15 -17.94 11.79 -6.96
C PRO A 15 -18.70 11.18 -5.77
N TYR A 16 -20.01 10.96 -5.88
CA TYR A 16 -20.71 10.20 -4.83
C TYR A 16 -20.31 8.71 -4.91
N LEU A 17 -19.65 8.24 -3.86
CA LEU A 17 -19.07 6.90 -3.75
C LEU A 17 -20.08 5.78 -4.06
N LEU A 18 -21.24 5.81 -3.39
CA LEU A 18 -22.22 4.72 -3.45
C LEU A 18 -22.83 4.53 -4.83
N SER A 19 -23.26 5.61 -5.47
CA SER A 19 -23.86 5.57 -6.82
C SER A 19 -22.82 5.34 -7.92
N SER A 20 -21.54 5.60 -7.66
CA SER A 20 -20.45 5.23 -8.57
C SER A 20 -20.10 3.75 -8.49
N LEU A 21 -19.80 3.23 -7.28
CA LEU A 21 -19.34 1.84 -7.10
C LEU A 21 -20.47 0.82 -7.14
N PHE A 22 -21.69 1.22 -6.79
CA PHE A 22 -22.87 0.36 -6.77
C PHE A 22 -23.97 0.92 -7.70
N PRO A 23 -23.72 0.99 -9.03
CA PRO A 23 -24.61 1.67 -9.98
C PRO A 23 -26.01 1.04 -10.06
N GLN A 24 -26.14 -0.27 -9.78
CA GLN A 24 -27.43 -0.97 -9.79
C GLN A 24 -28.18 -0.89 -8.46
N LEU A 25 -27.64 -0.19 -7.44
CA LEU A 25 -28.23 -0.15 -6.11
C LEU A 25 -29.50 0.74 -6.10
N PRO A 26 -30.66 0.21 -5.68
CA PRO A 26 -31.90 0.99 -5.56
C PRO A 26 -31.74 2.17 -4.60
N ARG A 27 -32.39 3.31 -4.89
CA ARG A 27 -32.26 4.54 -4.09
C ARG A 27 -32.50 4.32 -2.59
N ARG A 28 -33.49 3.49 -2.24
CA ARG A 28 -33.85 3.18 -0.84
C ARG A 28 -32.81 2.32 -0.11
N SER A 29 -32.09 1.45 -0.83
CA SER A 29 -31.07 0.57 -0.23
C SER A 29 -29.71 1.25 -0.08
N ARG A 30 -29.51 2.44 -0.66
CA ARG A 30 -28.27 3.22 -0.49
C ARG A 30 -28.02 3.58 0.98
N ALA A 31 -29.07 3.79 1.77
CA ALA A 31 -28.94 4.06 3.21
C ALA A 31 -28.30 2.88 3.95
N SER A 32 -28.70 1.64 3.63
CA SER A 32 -28.13 0.43 4.23
C SER A 32 -26.62 0.32 3.99
N PHE A 33 -26.19 0.44 2.73
CA PHE A 33 -24.76 0.36 2.38
C PHE A 33 -23.96 1.53 2.97
N ARG A 34 -24.54 2.73 3.06
CA ARG A 34 -23.92 3.87 3.73
C ARG A 34 -23.70 3.60 5.21
N ILE A 35 -24.69 3.04 5.90
CA ILE A 35 -24.58 2.68 7.32
C ILE A 35 -23.48 1.62 7.50
N THR A 36 -23.44 0.59 6.65
CA THR A 36 -22.38 -0.43 6.71
C THR A 36 -20.97 0.17 6.49
N LEU A 37 -20.81 1.12 5.55
CA LEU A 37 -19.54 1.83 5.35
C LEU A 37 -19.14 2.66 6.59
N ILE A 38 -20.09 3.36 7.21
CA ILE A 38 -19.85 4.13 8.43
C ILE A 38 -19.43 3.20 9.57
N ILE A 39 -20.14 2.08 9.76
CA ILE A 39 -19.79 1.06 10.76
C ILE A 39 -18.38 0.52 10.49
N GLY A 40 -18.06 0.17 9.25
CA GLY A 40 -16.72 -0.29 8.88
C GLY A 40 -15.63 0.74 9.19
N ALA A 41 -15.87 2.02 8.91
CA ALA A 41 -14.94 3.10 9.25
C ALA A 41 -14.77 3.27 10.77
N ILE A 42 -15.86 3.18 11.55
CA ILE A 42 -15.80 3.23 13.03
C ILE A 42 -15.00 2.04 13.57
N VAL A 43 -15.22 0.84 13.03
CA VAL A 43 -14.47 -0.36 13.41
C VAL A 43 -12.99 -0.20 13.11
N LEU A 44 -12.62 0.30 11.92
CA LEU A 44 -11.22 0.57 11.57
C LEU A 44 -10.56 1.56 12.53
N VAL A 45 -11.23 2.68 12.84
CA VAL A 45 -10.72 3.67 13.80
C VAL A 45 -10.58 3.06 15.20
N GLY A 46 -11.57 2.29 15.65
CA GLY A 46 -11.52 1.61 16.95
C GLY A 46 -10.35 0.64 17.04
N LEU A 47 -10.13 -0.19 16.01
CA LEU A 47 -9.02 -1.14 15.97
C LEU A 47 -7.65 -0.43 15.93
N ALA A 48 -7.53 0.67 15.19
CA ALA A 48 -6.32 1.49 15.16
C ALA A 48 -6.01 2.13 16.51
N VAL A 49 -7.02 2.66 17.22
CA VAL A 49 -6.87 3.23 18.57
C VAL A 49 -6.49 2.16 19.58
N LEU A 50 -7.08 0.96 19.47
CA LEU A 50 -6.73 -0.20 20.30
C LEU A 50 -5.40 -0.85 19.91
N LYS A 51 -4.73 -0.36 18.85
CA LYS A 51 -3.47 -0.90 18.31
C LYS A 51 -3.55 -2.39 17.93
N LEU A 52 -4.74 -2.86 17.54
CA LEU A 52 -4.99 -4.23 17.06
C LEU A 52 -4.69 -4.31 15.57
N SER A 53 -3.41 -4.26 15.20
CA SER A 53 -2.94 -4.13 13.81
C SER A 53 -3.49 -5.22 12.89
N THR A 54 -3.48 -6.47 13.34
CA THR A 54 -3.92 -7.61 12.52
C THR A 54 -5.42 -7.55 12.22
N ALA A 55 -6.22 -7.24 13.23
CA ALA A 55 -7.66 -7.05 13.07
C ALA A 55 -7.96 -5.85 12.17
N GLU A 56 -7.30 -4.70 12.41
CA GLU A 56 -7.46 -3.48 11.62
C GLU A 56 -7.18 -3.77 10.14
N MET A 57 -6.07 -4.43 9.85
CA MET A 57 -5.64 -4.72 8.49
C MET A 57 -6.53 -5.73 7.79
N THR A 58 -7.03 -6.74 8.52
CA THR A 58 -8.00 -7.69 7.99
C THR A 58 -9.28 -6.97 7.53
N VAL A 59 -9.81 -6.08 8.39
CA VAL A 59 -10.99 -5.27 8.07
C VAL A 59 -10.69 -4.33 6.90
N ALA A 60 -9.49 -3.73 6.85
CA ALA A 60 -9.08 -2.83 5.79
C ALA A 60 -9.00 -3.55 4.43
N ALA A 61 -8.36 -4.73 4.40
CA ALA A 61 -8.15 -5.50 3.18
C ALA A 61 -9.45 -6.11 2.64
N LEU A 62 -10.32 -6.63 3.51
CA LEU A 62 -11.48 -7.44 3.12
C LEU A 62 -12.82 -6.71 3.23
N GLY A 63 -12.90 -5.58 3.94
CA GLY A 63 -14.14 -4.86 4.20
C GLY A 63 -14.88 -4.41 2.95
N MET A 64 -14.17 -3.77 2.02
CA MET A 64 -14.71 -3.33 0.73
C MET A 64 -15.00 -4.49 -0.23
N PRO A 65 -14.10 -5.47 -0.44
CA PRO A 65 -14.40 -6.68 -1.21
C PRO A 65 -15.67 -7.39 -0.72
N LEU A 66 -15.81 -7.59 0.59
CA LEU A 66 -16.98 -8.23 1.18
C LEU A 66 -18.26 -7.44 0.92
N LEU A 67 -18.21 -6.11 1.10
CA LEU A 67 -19.36 -5.24 0.80
C LEU A 67 -19.74 -5.28 -0.68
N PHE A 68 -18.75 -5.36 -1.58
CA PHE A 68 -18.98 -5.49 -3.02
C PHE A 68 -19.61 -6.84 -3.38
N VAL A 69 -19.18 -7.94 -2.75
CA VAL A 69 -19.82 -9.26 -2.92
C VAL A 69 -21.27 -9.23 -2.42
N LEU A 70 -21.55 -8.61 -1.27
CA LEU A 70 -22.92 -8.45 -0.77
C LEU A 70 -23.79 -7.64 -1.73
N TYR A 71 -23.25 -6.59 -2.36
CA TYR A 71 -23.92 -5.86 -3.44
C TYR A 71 -24.26 -6.76 -4.63
N LEU A 72 -23.32 -7.57 -5.11
CA LEU A 72 -23.55 -8.50 -6.21
C LEU A 72 -24.59 -9.55 -5.85
N CYS A 73 -24.55 -10.11 -4.63
CA CYS A 73 -25.54 -11.06 -4.15
C CYS A 73 -26.95 -10.45 -4.07
N ALA A 74 -27.08 -9.20 -3.61
CA ALA A 74 -28.36 -8.53 -3.44
C ALA A 74 -28.97 -8.03 -4.76
N CYS A 75 -28.16 -7.45 -5.64
CA CYS A 75 -28.65 -6.75 -6.83
C CYS A 75 -28.50 -7.57 -8.13
N VAL A 76 -27.49 -8.44 -8.23
CA VAL A 76 -27.12 -9.13 -9.47
C VAL A 76 -27.45 -10.63 -9.44
N GLY A 77 -27.60 -11.23 -8.25
CA GLY A 77 -27.63 -12.67 -7.99
C GLY A 77 -28.81 -13.50 -8.55
N GLY A 78 -29.59 -12.98 -9.49
CA GLY A 78 -30.84 -13.59 -9.99
C GLY A 78 -30.75 -14.46 -11.25
N ARG A 79 -29.82 -14.19 -12.19
CA ARG A 79 -29.51 -14.95 -13.45
C ARG A 79 -28.76 -14.11 -14.50
N SER A 80 -28.53 -12.80 -14.28
CA SER A 80 -27.93 -11.89 -15.26
C SER A 80 -26.43 -12.12 -15.49
N ILE A 81 -25.67 -12.45 -14.44
CA ILE A 81 -24.25 -12.84 -14.53
C ILE A 81 -24.06 -14.27 -14.00
N PRO A 82 -23.41 -15.18 -14.75
CA PRO A 82 -23.09 -16.51 -14.24
C PRO A 82 -22.17 -16.40 -13.01
N ARG A 83 -22.58 -17.03 -11.90
CA ARG A 83 -21.82 -17.03 -10.63
C ARG A 83 -20.41 -17.57 -10.81
N THR A 84 -20.23 -18.52 -11.73
CA THR A 84 -18.92 -19.08 -12.09
C THR A 84 -17.95 -18.01 -12.58
N SER A 85 -18.39 -17.06 -13.42
CA SER A 85 -17.52 -15.97 -13.88
C SER A 85 -17.10 -15.04 -12.75
N LEU A 86 -17.97 -14.76 -11.79
CA LEU A 86 -17.62 -13.94 -10.62
C LEU A 86 -16.62 -14.67 -9.71
N VAL A 87 -16.84 -15.96 -9.47
CA VAL A 87 -15.93 -16.79 -8.66
C VAL A 87 -14.57 -16.92 -9.34
N VAL A 88 -14.53 -17.18 -10.65
CA VAL A 88 -13.28 -17.26 -11.42
C VAL A 88 -12.56 -15.91 -11.43
N ALA A 89 -13.27 -14.80 -11.59
CA ALA A 89 -12.67 -13.46 -11.54
C ALA A 89 -11.99 -13.20 -10.19
N ALA A 90 -12.69 -13.49 -9.10
CA ALA A 90 -12.17 -13.32 -7.75
C ALA A 90 -10.99 -14.28 -7.47
N ALA A 91 -11.10 -15.54 -7.88
CA ALA A 91 -10.05 -16.55 -7.69
C ALA A 91 -8.79 -16.23 -8.49
N LEU A 92 -8.91 -15.85 -9.77
CA LEU A 92 -7.77 -15.41 -10.58
C LEU A 92 -7.14 -14.14 -10.03
N GLY A 93 -7.95 -13.16 -9.62
CA GLY A 93 -7.46 -11.94 -8.98
C GLY A 93 -6.65 -12.27 -7.72
N ALA A 94 -7.21 -13.06 -6.81
CA ALA A 94 -6.55 -13.46 -5.58
C ALA A 94 -5.26 -14.27 -5.83
N ALA A 95 -5.30 -15.24 -6.75
CA ALA A 95 -4.14 -16.07 -7.09
C ALA A 95 -3.00 -15.24 -7.71
N LEU A 96 -3.31 -14.33 -8.63
CA LEU A 96 -2.32 -13.42 -9.21
C LEU A 96 -1.74 -12.44 -8.18
N GLY A 97 -2.58 -11.95 -7.26
CA GLY A 97 -2.16 -11.06 -6.19
C GLY A 97 -1.21 -11.74 -5.21
N ALA A 98 -1.57 -12.94 -4.74
CA ALA A 98 -0.71 -13.74 -3.87
C ALA A 98 0.58 -14.18 -4.58
N GLY A 99 0.47 -14.64 -5.83
CA GLY A 99 1.63 -15.05 -6.63
C GLY A 99 2.60 -13.90 -6.91
N TRP A 100 2.07 -12.69 -7.15
CA TRP A 100 2.91 -11.50 -7.31
C TRP A 100 3.74 -11.22 -6.06
N GLU A 101 3.13 -11.26 -4.87
CA GLU A 101 3.88 -11.02 -3.63
C GLU A 101 4.96 -12.10 -3.39
N LEU A 102 4.67 -13.37 -3.67
CA LEU A 102 5.66 -14.45 -3.53
C LEU A 102 6.86 -14.27 -4.47
N VAL A 103 6.63 -13.89 -5.73
CA VAL A 103 7.69 -13.62 -6.71
C VAL A 103 8.45 -12.35 -6.37
N THR A 104 7.72 -11.33 -5.93
CA THR A 104 8.30 -10.04 -5.55
C THR A 104 9.20 -10.21 -4.34
N ASP A 105 8.83 -10.94 -3.29
CA ASP A 105 9.64 -11.19 -2.08
C ASP A 105 11.04 -11.70 -2.42
N GLN A 106 11.13 -12.70 -3.32
CA GLN A 106 12.41 -13.29 -3.77
C GLN A 106 13.26 -12.31 -4.60
N LEU A 107 12.64 -11.38 -5.32
CA LEU A 107 13.31 -10.38 -6.16
C LEU A 107 13.58 -9.04 -5.41
N VAL A 108 12.90 -8.81 -4.29
CA VAL A 108 12.84 -7.51 -3.58
C VAL A 108 13.68 -7.45 -2.32
N ALA A 109 14.03 -8.58 -1.70
CA ALA A 109 14.98 -8.67 -0.60
C ALA A 109 16.35 -7.97 -0.87
N ARG A 110 16.64 -7.56 -2.11
CA ARG A 110 17.89 -6.92 -2.53
C ARG A 110 17.84 -5.39 -2.79
N SER A 111 16.71 -4.68 -2.63
CA SER A 111 16.57 -3.33 -3.27
C SER A 111 15.80 -2.19 -2.56
N TYR A 112 15.50 -2.25 -1.24
CA TYR A 112 14.61 -1.23 -0.63
C TYR A 112 15.15 -0.26 0.43
N THR A 113 16.35 -0.45 0.98
CA THR A 113 16.95 0.57 1.85
C THR A 113 17.46 1.72 0.99
N VAL A 114 16.76 2.86 1.03
CA VAL A 114 17.22 4.12 0.44
C VAL A 114 18.15 4.73 1.49
N PRO A 115 19.47 4.67 1.27
CA PRO A 115 20.44 5.11 2.27
C PRO A 115 20.12 6.53 2.76
N ILE A 116 20.12 6.77 4.08
CA ILE A 116 19.86 8.05 4.77
C ILE A 116 20.38 9.28 4.00
N SER A 117 21.53 9.17 3.34
CA SER A 117 22.20 10.30 2.70
C SER A 117 22.30 10.28 1.17
N THR A 118 21.89 9.20 0.47
CA THR A 118 21.93 9.17 -1.00
C THR A 118 20.60 9.64 -1.60
N GLY A 119 20.66 10.60 -2.52
CA GLY A 119 19.54 10.83 -3.42
C GLY A 119 19.41 9.65 -4.39
N LEU A 120 18.24 9.01 -4.43
CA LEU A 120 17.87 7.92 -5.37
C LEU A 120 18.56 8.02 -6.74
N ALA A 121 19.30 6.98 -7.14
CA ALA A 121 19.78 6.83 -8.51
C ALA A 121 18.58 6.64 -9.45
N LEU A 122 18.62 7.26 -10.65
CA LEU A 122 17.53 7.21 -11.64
C LEU A 122 17.12 5.76 -11.98
N GLN A 123 18.08 4.83 -11.95
CA GLN A 123 17.87 3.42 -12.26
C GLN A 123 16.99 2.69 -11.22
N ASP A 124 17.16 2.98 -9.93
CA ASP A 124 16.34 2.39 -8.87
C ASP A 124 14.91 2.93 -8.91
N LEU A 125 14.77 4.21 -9.27
CA LEU A 125 13.49 4.88 -9.46
C LEU A 125 12.69 4.26 -10.62
N VAL A 126 13.36 4.05 -11.76
CA VAL A 126 12.76 3.41 -12.94
C VAL A 126 12.35 1.96 -12.64
N SER A 127 13.20 1.18 -11.96
CA SER A 127 12.87 -0.20 -11.57
C SER A 127 11.62 -0.28 -10.69
N ARG A 128 11.48 0.62 -9.71
CA ARG A 128 10.29 0.70 -8.85
C ARG A 128 9.03 1.09 -9.62
N MET A 129 9.13 2.06 -10.53
CA MET A 129 8.01 2.45 -11.39
C MET A 129 7.55 1.32 -12.31
N ILE A 130 8.48 0.53 -12.85
CA ILE A 130 8.18 -0.63 -13.71
C ILE A 130 7.44 -1.69 -12.90
N LYS A 131 7.94 -2.07 -11.71
CA LYS A 131 7.30 -3.06 -10.83
C LYS A 131 5.88 -2.64 -10.47
N PHE A 132 5.68 -1.36 -10.13
CA PHE A 132 4.36 -0.84 -9.79
C PHE A 132 3.39 -0.83 -10.98
N THR A 133 3.87 -0.39 -12.15
CA THR A 133 3.04 -0.40 -13.37
C THR A 133 2.64 -1.83 -13.76
N PHE A 134 3.56 -2.79 -13.61
CA PHE A 134 3.26 -4.21 -13.86
C PHE A 134 2.21 -4.75 -12.88
N LEU A 135 2.34 -4.45 -11.58
CA LEU A 135 1.34 -4.79 -10.55
C LEU A 135 -0.05 -4.28 -10.93
N LEU A 136 -0.16 -3.03 -11.40
CA LEU A 136 -1.44 -2.47 -11.83
C LEU A 136 -1.99 -3.10 -13.11
N GLY A 137 -1.13 -3.56 -14.02
CA GLY A 137 -1.55 -4.32 -15.20
C GLY A 137 -2.09 -5.70 -14.82
N LEU A 138 -1.47 -6.35 -13.83
CA LEU A 138 -1.81 -7.71 -13.41
C LEU A 138 -3.25 -7.81 -12.86
N MET A 139 -3.74 -6.79 -12.16
CA MET A 139 -5.13 -6.77 -11.68
C MET A 139 -6.19 -6.74 -12.80
N MET A 140 -5.80 -6.43 -14.04
CA MET A 140 -6.71 -6.43 -15.21
C MET A 140 -6.81 -7.79 -15.89
N VAL A 141 -5.88 -8.71 -15.61
CA VAL A 141 -5.81 -10.04 -16.23
C VAL A 141 -7.07 -10.88 -16.00
N PRO A 142 -7.70 -10.91 -14.80
CA PRO A 142 -8.94 -11.67 -14.61
C PRO A 142 -10.05 -11.27 -15.59
N ALA A 143 -10.21 -9.96 -15.85
CA ALA A 143 -11.18 -9.46 -16.82
C ALA A 143 -10.80 -9.83 -18.27
N LEU A 144 -9.51 -9.77 -18.61
CA LEU A 144 -9.01 -10.16 -19.93
C LEU A 144 -9.25 -11.66 -20.21
N VAL A 145 -8.93 -12.53 -19.25
CA VAL A 145 -9.13 -13.99 -19.36
C VAL A 145 -10.60 -14.32 -19.56
N LEU A 146 -11.48 -13.74 -18.74
CA LEU A 146 -12.93 -13.98 -18.85
C LEU A 146 -13.55 -13.37 -20.11
N ARG A 147 -12.89 -12.39 -20.73
CA ARG A 147 -13.34 -11.80 -22.00
C ARG A 147 -13.09 -12.73 -23.19
N VAL A 148 -11.99 -13.47 -23.15
CA VAL A 148 -11.60 -14.45 -24.17
C VAL A 148 -12.37 -15.76 -23.98
N TRP A 149 -12.69 -16.12 -22.74
CA TRP A 149 -13.53 -17.29 -22.46
C TRP A 149 -14.91 -17.13 -23.13
N PRO A 150 -15.43 -18.16 -23.83
CA PRO A 150 -16.75 -18.11 -24.46
C PRO A 150 -17.84 -17.89 -23.41
N SER A 151 -18.19 -16.63 -23.16
CA SER A 151 -19.24 -16.22 -22.24
C SER A 151 -20.46 -15.71 -23.00
N ARG A 152 -21.64 -16.19 -22.59
CA ARG A 152 -22.95 -15.81 -23.15
C ARG A 152 -23.35 -14.38 -22.80
N THR A 153 -22.73 -13.76 -21.80
CA THR A 153 -23.15 -12.48 -21.24
C THR A 153 -22.25 -11.33 -21.70
N ARG A 154 -22.85 -10.36 -22.38
CA ARG A 154 -22.10 -9.40 -23.20
C ARG A 154 -22.54 -7.94 -23.00
N LYS A 155 -22.90 -7.57 -21.76
CA LYS A 155 -23.24 -6.20 -21.34
C LYS A 155 -22.04 -5.56 -20.62
N SER A 156 -21.80 -4.27 -20.86
CA SER A 156 -20.70 -3.49 -20.28
C SER A 156 -20.71 -3.52 -18.75
N LEU A 157 -21.90 -3.51 -18.15
CA LEU A 157 -22.11 -3.51 -16.71
C LEU A 157 -21.72 -4.84 -16.05
N HIS A 158 -21.72 -5.94 -16.81
CA HIS A 158 -21.16 -7.22 -16.35
C HIS A 158 -19.63 -7.17 -16.37
N GLY A 159 -19.06 -6.55 -17.41
CA GLY A 159 -17.64 -6.21 -17.47
C GLY A 159 -17.20 -5.39 -16.25
N PHE A 160 -17.96 -4.33 -15.90
CA PHE A 160 -17.74 -3.54 -14.68
C PHE A 160 -17.65 -4.43 -13.43
N ALA A 161 -18.65 -5.29 -13.21
CA ALA A 161 -18.72 -6.15 -12.03
C ALA A 161 -17.55 -7.15 -11.96
N ILE A 162 -17.19 -7.76 -13.10
CA ILE A 162 -16.07 -8.71 -13.21
C ILE A 162 -14.73 -8.00 -12.96
N GLY A 163 -14.52 -6.85 -13.61
CA GLY A 163 -13.28 -6.07 -13.48
C GLY A 163 -13.08 -5.50 -12.07
N ALA A 164 -14.14 -4.93 -11.48
CA ALA A 164 -14.09 -4.41 -10.12
C ALA A 164 -13.86 -5.53 -9.08
N LEU A 165 -14.55 -6.68 -9.20
CA LEU A 165 -14.37 -7.81 -8.28
C LEU A 165 -12.98 -8.43 -8.40
N GLY A 166 -12.48 -8.61 -9.63
CA GLY A 166 -11.13 -9.14 -9.87
C GLY A 166 -10.05 -8.22 -9.30
N ALA A 167 -10.17 -6.91 -9.49
CA ALA A 167 -9.25 -5.93 -8.93
C ALA A 167 -9.31 -5.87 -7.39
N LEU A 168 -10.51 -5.90 -6.80
CA LEU A 168 -10.68 -5.95 -5.35
C LEU A 168 -10.07 -7.22 -4.74
N ALA A 169 -10.31 -8.39 -5.35
CA ALA A 169 -9.75 -9.66 -4.88
C ALA A 169 -8.22 -9.69 -5.00
N PHE A 170 -7.67 -9.16 -6.10
CA PHE A 170 -6.24 -9.00 -6.31
C PHE A 170 -5.60 -8.13 -5.22
N THR A 171 -6.14 -6.93 -5.01
CA THR A 171 -5.62 -6.00 -4.01
C THR A 171 -5.77 -6.53 -2.59
N ALA A 172 -6.88 -7.21 -2.28
CA ALA A 172 -7.05 -7.87 -0.99
C ALA A 172 -5.99 -8.95 -0.76
N ALA A 173 -5.72 -9.81 -1.76
CA ALA A 173 -4.70 -10.85 -1.66
C ALA A 173 -3.28 -10.29 -1.53
N VAL A 174 -2.94 -9.26 -2.32
CA VAL A 174 -1.66 -8.54 -2.19
C VAL A 174 -1.50 -7.96 -0.79
N THR A 175 -2.54 -7.29 -0.30
CA THR A 175 -2.54 -6.68 1.04
C THR A 175 -2.35 -7.76 2.10
N MET A 176 -3.15 -8.82 2.09
CA MET A 176 -3.03 -9.92 3.05
C MET A 176 -1.65 -10.58 3.01
N ALA A 177 -1.08 -10.83 1.83
CA ALA A 177 0.23 -11.45 1.69
C ALA A 177 1.37 -10.57 2.23
N ARG A 178 1.32 -9.25 2.03
CA ARG A 178 2.29 -8.29 2.58
C ARG A 178 2.30 -8.23 4.10
N LEU A 179 1.20 -8.62 4.73
CA LEU A 179 0.99 -8.54 6.16
C LEU A 179 1.41 -9.80 6.90
N THR A 180 1.76 -10.87 6.18
CA THR A 180 2.23 -12.13 6.75
C THR A 180 3.34 -11.98 7.82
N PRO A 181 4.37 -11.11 7.65
CA PRO A 181 5.40 -10.91 8.67
C PRO A 181 4.90 -10.25 9.96
N GLN A 182 3.69 -9.68 9.97
CA GLN A 182 3.16 -9.01 11.16
C GLN A 182 2.48 -9.98 12.12
N PHE A 183 2.04 -11.16 11.66
CA PHE A 183 1.48 -12.19 12.53
C PHE A 183 2.50 -12.72 13.57
N THR A 184 3.79 -12.42 13.40
CA THR A 184 4.83 -12.78 14.37
C THR A 184 5.17 -11.65 15.34
N SER A 185 4.62 -10.44 15.16
CA SER A 185 4.91 -9.27 16.00
C SER A 185 3.95 -9.09 17.18
N GLY A 186 3.00 -10.02 17.36
CA GLY A 186 2.01 -10.02 18.42
C GLY A 186 0.75 -9.21 18.10
N LEU A 187 -0.35 -9.56 18.78
CA LEU A 187 -1.70 -9.02 18.56
C LEU A 187 -1.83 -7.50 18.77
N VAL A 188 -0.99 -6.91 19.62
CA VAL A 188 -1.04 -5.49 19.98
C VAL A 188 0.28 -4.83 19.59
N ALA A 189 0.21 -3.89 18.65
CA ALA A 189 1.35 -3.17 18.11
C ALA A 189 1.76 -1.99 19.03
N HIS A 190 2.29 -2.29 20.22
CA HIS A 190 2.63 -1.30 21.24
C HIS A 190 3.53 -0.17 20.70
N ASP A 191 4.54 -0.53 19.92
CA ASP A 191 5.54 0.42 19.40
C ASP A 191 5.02 1.30 18.24
N ARG A 192 3.88 0.94 17.62
CA ARG A 192 3.35 1.71 16.50
C ARG A 192 2.59 2.95 16.99
N PRO A 193 2.82 4.12 16.37
CA PRO A 193 2.03 5.32 16.65
C PRO A 193 0.60 5.18 16.09
N VAL A 194 -0.40 5.62 16.87
CA VAL A 194 -1.82 5.58 16.46
C VAL A 194 -2.08 6.37 15.18
N GLN A 195 -1.36 7.49 14.98
CA GLN A 195 -1.44 8.28 13.74
C GLN A 195 -1.10 7.45 12.51
N GLY A 196 -0.03 6.66 12.55
CA GLY A 196 0.38 5.80 11.44
C GLY A 196 -0.69 4.75 11.13
N LEU A 197 -1.27 4.14 12.16
CA LEU A 197 -2.37 3.19 12.01
C LEU A 197 -3.63 3.84 11.39
N LEU A 198 -3.99 5.06 11.80
CA LEU A 198 -5.11 5.79 11.20
C LEU A 198 -4.87 6.14 9.72
N VAL A 199 -3.65 6.55 9.38
CA VAL A 199 -3.26 6.80 7.98
C VAL A 199 -3.34 5.50 7.18
N GLN A 200 -2.82 4.40 7.73
CA GLN A 200 -2.88 3.07 7.13
C GLN A 200 -4.31 2.61 6.88
N ALA A 201 -5.20 2.75 7.88
CA ALA A 201 -6.62 2.43 7.76
C ALA A 201 -7.30 3.24 6.65
N GLY A 202 -6.99 4.54 6.53
CA GLY A 202 -7.49 5.37 5.45
C GLY A 202 -6.96 4.97 4.07
N LEU A 203 -5.68 4.63 3.98
CA LEU A 203 -5.03 4.21 2.74
C LEU A 203 -5.55 2.85 2.28
N ILE A 204 -5.34 1.82 3.10
CA ILE A 204 -5.62 0.42 2.76
C ILE A 204 -7.11 0.10 2.89
N GLY A 205 -7.81 0.69 3.85
CA GLY A 205 -9.22 0.36 4.11
C GLY A 205 -10.22 1.10 3.23
N MET A 206 -9.86 2.30 2.76
CA MET A 206 -10.80 3.17 2.04
C MET A 206 -10.30 3.57 0.66
N THR A 207 -9.20 4.31 0.57
CA THR A 207 -8.79 4.94 -0.70
C THR A 207 -8.33 3.92 -1.74
N VAL A 208 -7.45 2.98 -1.38
CA VAL A 208 -6.91 1.99 -2.30
C VAL A 208 -8.00 1.05 -2.86
N PRO A 209 -8.84 0.37 -2.03
CA PRO A 209 -9.89 -0.52 -2.54
C PRO A 209 -10.90 0.17 -3.44
N VAL A 210 -11.28 1.42 -3.10
CA VAL A 210 -12.22 2.20 -3.92
C VAL A 210 -11.59 2.54 -5.27
N THR A 211 -10.32 2.94 -5.27
CA THR A 211 -9.62 3.33 -6.51
C THR A 211 -9.44 2.12 -7.42
N VAL A 212 -8.97 0.98 -6.90
CA VAL A 212 -8.79 -0.24 -7.72
C VAL A 212 -10.11 -0.82 -8.21
N ALA A 213 -11.18 -0.78 -7.41
CA ALA A 213 -12.51 -1.19 -7.84
C ALA A 213 -13.01 -0.31 -9.00
N ALA A 214 -12.78 0.99 -8.91
CA ALA A 214 -13.16 1.93 -9.96
C ALA A 214 -12.32 1.72 -11.23
N THR A 215 -10.99 1.64 -11.13
CA THR A 215 -10.09 1.38 -12.27
C THR A 215 -10.42 0.05 -12.95
N GLY A 216 -10.54 -1.04 -12.16
CA GLY A 216 -10.92 -2.37 -12.66
C GLY A 216 -12.31 -2.36 -13.28
N GLY A 217 -13.24 -1.60 -12.69
CA GLY A 217 -14.57 -1.38 -13.25
C GLY A 217 -14.56 -0.69 -14.62
N ILE A 218 -13.78 0.39 -14.80
CA ILE A 218 -13.64 1.09 -16.08
C ILE A 218 -13.00 0.16 -17.13
N ALA A 219 -11.96 -0.59 -16.76
CA ALA A 219 -11.31 -1.55 -17.65
C ALA A 219 -12.29 -2.66 -18.08
N GLY A 220 -13.09 -3.16 -17.14
CA GLY A 220 -14.15 -4.12 -17.42
C GLY A 220 -15.22 -3.57 -18.38
N ILE A 221 -15.65 -2.32 -18.20
CA ILE A 221 -16.57 -1.62 -19.11
C ILE A 221 -15.98 -1.56 -20.52
N LEU A 222 -14.71 -1.14 -20.66
CA LEU A 222 -14.02 -1.06 -21.94
C LEU A 222 -14.00 -2.40 -22.68
N LEU A 223 -13.69 -3.50 -21.99
CA LEU A 223 -13.58 -4.84 -22.58
C LEU A 223 -14.93 -5.42 -23.03
N TRP A 224 -16.03 -5.06 -22.36
CA TRP A 224 -17.39 -5.52 -22.69
C TRP A 224 -18.21 -4.51 -23.51
N PHE A 225 -17.68 -3.31 -23.80
CA PHE A 225 -18.40 -2.28 -24.54
C PHE A 225 -18.81 -2.71 -25.94
N ARG A 226 -20.11 -2.56 -26.23
CA ARG A 226 -20.75 -2.91 -27.49
C ARG A 226 -21.34 -1.70 -28.16
N HIS A 227 -21.00 -1.51 -29.43
CA HIS A 227 -21.63 -0.49 -30.25
C HIS A 227 -22.83 -1.08 -31.01
N PRO A 228 -23.93 -0.32 -31.19
CA PRO A 228 -25.04 -0.70 -32.06
C PRO A 228 -24.55 -0.96 -33.50
N SER A 229 -24.93 -2.10 -34.08
CA SER A 229 -24.64 -2.44 -35.48
C SER A 229 -25.83 -2.06 -36.36
N GLY A 230 -25.74 -0.93 -37.08
CA GLY A 230 -26.70 -0.50 -38.09
C GLY A 230 -27.72 0.54 -37.61
N GLY A 231 -27.59 1.79 -38.09
CA GLY A 231 -28.54 2.88 -37.89
C GLY A 231 -27.91 4.26 -38.12
N ALA A 232 -28.69 5.25 -38.56
CA ALA A 232 -28.24 6.63 -38.85
C ALA A 232 -27.68 7.38 -37.61
N ALA A 233 -27.86 6.84 -36.41
CA ALA A 233 -27.21 7.25 -35.16
C ALA A 233 -25.83 6.58 -34.94
N ALA A 234 -25.15 6.19 -36.02
CA ALA A 234 -23.80 5.67 -36.00
C ALA A 234 -22.82 6.77 -35.54
N GLY A 235 -22.73 6.97 -34.24
CA GLY A 235 -21.62 7.67 -33.62
C GLY A 235 -20.29 6.99 -34.00
N HIS A 236 -19.16 7.61 -33.70
CA HIS A 236 -17.85 7.04 -34.01
C HIS A 236 -17.45 6.02 -32.91
N PRO A 237 -17.64 4.69 -33.08
CA PRO A 237 -17.37 3.70 -32.04
C PRO A 237 -15.92 3.75 -31.54
N GLY A 238 -15.00 4.06 -32.46
CA GLY A 238 -13.57 4.24 -32.15
C GLY A 238 -13.32 5.37 -31.16
N ARG A 239 -14.08 6.48 -31.23
CA ARG A 239 -13.92 7.60 -30.28
C ARG A 239 -14.35 7.22 -28.87
N VAL A 240 -15.47 6.51 -28.72
CA VAL A 240 -15.94 6.07 -27.38
C VAL A 240 -14.96 5.08 -26.76
N ARG A 241 -14.47 4.11 -27.54
CA ARG A 241 -13.42 3.17 -27.07
C ARG A 241 -12.12 3.87 -26.73
N LEU A 242 -11.70 4.85 -27.52
CA LEU A 242 -10.52 5.67 -27.24
C LEU A 242 -10.68 6.44 -25.92
N VAL A 243 -11.82 7.09 -25.70
CA VAL A 243 -12.09 7.80 -24.45
C VAL A 243 -12.07 6.85 -23.25
N LEU A 244 -12.71 5.68 -23.35
CA LEU A 244 -12.67 4.67 -22.29
C LEU A 244 -11.25 4.17 -22.03
N ALA A 245 -10.45 3.92 -23.09
CA ALA A 245 -9.04 3.54 -22.95
C ALA A 245 -8.19 4.63 -22.29
N LEU A 246 -8.41 5.91 -22.66
CA LEU A 246 -7.75 7.05 -22.02
C LEU A 246 -8.15 7.20 -20.55
N LEU A 247 -9.39 6.90 -20.17
CA LEU A 247 -9.82 6.89 -18.77
C LEU A 247 -9.14 5.78 -17.96
N VAL A 248 -9.00 4.57 -18.52
CA VAL A 248 -8.24 3.48 -17.90
C VAL A 248 -6.77 3.87 -17.75
N ALA A 249 -6.15 4.34 -18.83
CA ALA A 249 -4.75 4.76 -18.83
C ALA A 249 -4.51 5.90 -17.84
N GLY A 250 -5.39 6.90 -17.80
CA GLY A 250 -5.31 8.02 -16.85
C GLY A 250 -5.47 7.58 -15.40
N ALA A 251 -6.38 6.65 -15.11
CA ALA A 251 -6.53 6.07 -13.78
C ALA A 251 -5.29 5.27 -13.34
N LEU A 252 -4.73 4.46 -14.24
CA LEU A 252 -3.47 3.73 -13.99
C LEU A 252 -2.29 4.69 -13.79
N LEU A 253 -2.16 5.73 -14.61
CA LEU A 253 -1.12 6.74 -14.47
C LEU A 253 -1.23 7.53 -13.16
N ALA A 254 -2.45 7.91 -12.76
CA ALA A 254 -2.70 8.57 -11.49
C ALA A 254 -2.27 7.69 -10.29
N GLN A 255 -2.48 6.37 -10.40
CA GLN A 255 -2.00 5.41 -9.41
C GLN A 255 -0.46 5.27 -9.47
N SER A 256 0.13 5.17 -10.67
CA SER A 256 1.59 4.98 -10.88
C SER A 256 2.44 6.16 -10.42
N GLY A 257 1.94 7.39 -10.59
CA GLY A 257 2.67 8.61 -10.21
C GLY A 257 2.99 8.72 -8.71
N LEU A 258 2.34 7.92 -7.87
CA LEU A 258 2.49 7.94 -6.40
C LEU A 258 2.95 6.63 -5.78
N GLY A 259 3.00 5.54 -6.55
CA GLY A 259 3.43 4.23 -6.07
C GLY A 259 4.80 4.23 -5.37
N PRO A 260 5.83 4.90 -5.91
CA PRO A 260 7.10 5.03 -5.21
C PRO A 260 7.06 6.26 -4.29
N PHE A 261 6.51 6.09 -3.08
CA PHE A 261 6.44 7.13 -2.05
C PHE A 261 7.80 7.83 -1.78
N ASP A 262 8.90 7.08 -1.80
CA ASP A 262 10.26 7.64 -1.60
C ASP A 262 10.66 8.64 -2.70
N VAL A 263 10.10 8.51 -3.90
CA VAL A 263 10.33 9.43 -5.03
C VAL A 263 9.58 10.73 -4.82
N THR A 264 8.35 10.68 -4.30
CA THR A 264 7.56 11.89 -4.05
C THR A 264 8.11 12.70 -2.87
N ARG A 265 8.64 12.06 -1.82
CA ARG A 265 9.39 12.76 -0.75
C ARG A 265 10.63 13.49 -1.27
N ARG A 266 11.31 12.98 -2.30
CA ARG A 266 12.44 13.67 -2.93
C ARG A 266 12.03 15.02 -3.55
N PHE A 267 10.89 15.05 -4.23
CA PHE A 267 10.39 16.30 -4.83
C PHE A 267 9.75 17.23 -3.79
N TRP A 268 9.27 16.69 -2.67
CA TRP A 268 8.62 17.47 -1.62
C TRP A 268 9.03 17.00 -0.21
N PRO A 269 10.16 17.50 0.33
CA PRO A 269 10.73 17.04 1.61
C PRO A 269 9.88 17.33 2.86
N GLY A 270 8.74 18.02 2.74
CA GLY A 270 7.77 18.24 3.81
C GLY A 270 6.54 17.31 3.79
N LEU A 271 6.52 16.26 2.94
CA LEU A 271 5.42 15.31 2.83
C LEU A 271 5.36 14.38 4.06
N THR A 272 4.58 14.77 5.07
CA THR A 272 4.16 13.90 6.17
C THR A 272 3.18 12.83 5.70
N GLU A 273 3.04 11.74 6.47
CA GLU A 273 2.07 10.65 6.21
C GLU A 273 0.64 11.12 5.89
N VAL A 274 0.17 12.18 6.56
CA VAL A 274 -1.18 12.74 6.34
C VAL A 274 -1.37 13.26 4.91
N TRP A 275 -0.35 13.89 4.33
CA TRP A 275 -0.43 14.40 2.97
C TRP A 275 -0.50 13.28 1.93
N ILE A 276 0.12 12.14 2.20
CA ILE A 276 -0.01 10.94 1.36
C ILE A 276 -1.47 10.53 1.27
N LEU A 277 -2.14 10.44 2.41
CA LEU A 277 -3.55 10.09 2.50
C LEU A 277 -4.39 11.11 1.73
N VAL A 278 -4.11 12.41 1.89
CA VAL A 278 -4.82 13.48 1.17
C VAL A 278 -4.66 13.33 -0.35
N ILE A 279 -3.45 13.05 -0.84
CA ILE A 279 -3.20 12.86 -2.28
C ILE A 279 -3.91 11.60 -2.79
N HIS A 280 -3.83 10.49 -2.06
CA HIS A 280 -4.54 9.26 -2.42
C HIS A 280 -6.06 9.48 -2.47
N LEU A 281 -6.61 10.21 -1.49
CA LEU A 281 -8.01 10.59 -1.47
C LEU A 281 -8.39 11.44 -2.68
N ALA A 282 -7.57 12.43 -3.05
CA ALA A 282 -7.79 13.26 -4.23
C ALA A 282 -7.83 12.42 -5.52
N ILE A 283 -6.94 11.44 -5.64
CA ILE A 283 -6.93 10.51 -6.79
C ILE A 283 -8.12 9.57 -6.77
N THR A 284 -8.50 9.04 -5.62
CA THR A 284 -9.72 8.24 -5.49
C THR A 284 -10.92 9.04 -6.00
N LEU A 285 -11.04 10.32 -5.63
CA LEU A 285 -12.11 11.19 -6.12
C LEU A 285 -12.04 11.40 -7.64
N LEU A 286 -10.84 11.63 -8.20
CA LEU A 286 -10.64 11.78 -9.64
C LEU A 286 -11.02 10.51 -10.42
N VAL A 287 -10.59 9.34 -9.94
CA VAL A 287 -10.90 8.04 -10.55
C VAL A 287 -12.39 7.71 -10.42
N LEU A 288 -13.04 8.12 -9.33
CA LEU A 288 -14.50 8.00 -9.20
C LEU A 288 -15.25 8.89 -10.21
N VAL A 289 -14.74 10.10 -10.50
CA VAL A 289 -15.29 10.94 -11.57
C VAL A 289 -15.06 10.27 -12.94
N ALA A 290 -13.88 9.72 -13.19
CA ALA A 290 -13.58 8.96 -14.40
C ALA A 290 -14.53 7.76 -14.57
N LEU A 291 -14.81 7.02 -13.50
CA LEU A 291 -15.78 5.93 -13.51
C LEU A 291 -17.19 6.41 -13.84
N ARG A 292 -17.63 7.54 -13.26
CA ARG A 292 -18.93 8.14 -13.60
C ARG A 292 -19.02 8.53 -15.06
N ILE A 293 -17.97 9.13 -15.61
CA ILE A 293 -17.89 9.50 -17.02
C ILE A 293 -17.94 8.24 -17.89
N ALA A 294 -17.20 7.19 -17.54
CA ALA A 294 -17.22 5.91 -18.25
C ALA A 294 -18.64 5.31 -18.26
N LEU A 295 -19.27 5.16 -17.09
CA LEU A 295 -20.64 4.67 -16.95
C LEU A 295 -21.63 5.53 -17.76
N GLN A 296 -21.50 6.85 -17.70
CA GLN A 296 -22.38 7.78 -18.41
C GLN A 296 -22.26 7.62 -19.94
N ILE A 297 -21.03 7.60 -20.47
CA ILE A 297 -20.78 7.50 -21.91
C ILE A 297 -21.24 6.14 -22.42
N THR A 298 -20.93 5.08 -21.67
CA THR A 298 -21.30 3.70 -22.01
C THR A 298 -22.82 3.55 -22.11
N MET A 299 -23.58 3.94 -21.10
CA MET A 299 -25.05 3.78 -21.14
C MET A 299 -25.71 4.61 -22.25
N LEU A 300 -25.07 5.68 -22.75
CA LEU A 300 -25.59 6.47 -23.86
C LEU A 300 -25.27 5.89 -25.24
N HIS A 301 -24.21 5.10 -25.38
CA HIS A 301 -23.70 4.63 -26.68
C HIS A 301 -23.68 3.10 -26.81
N GLU A 302 -24.06 2.37 -25.76
CA GLU A 302 -24.12 0.92 -25.78
C GLU A 302 -25.30 0.41 -26.62
N ALA A 303 -25.11 -0.73 -27.27
CA ALA A 303 -26.21 -1.46 -27.89
C ALA A 303 -27.13 -2.04 -26.82
N HIS A 304 -28.40 -1.63 -26.83
CA HIS A 304 -29.41 -2.13 -25.91
C HIS A 304 -30.20 -3.28 -26.57
N ASP A 305 -30.68 -4.20 -25.75
CA ASP A 305 -31.59 -5.26 -26.21
C ASP A 305 -32.89 -4.63 -26.75
N PRO A 306 -33.59 -5.29 -27.69
CA PRO A 306 -34.86 -4.79 -28.21
C PRO A 306 -35.85 -4.60 -27.05
N VAL A 307 -36.52 -3.45 -27.06
CA VAL A 307 -37.47 -3.06 -26.02
C VAL A 307 -38.76 -3.88 -26.19
N ASP A 308 -39.20 -4.55 -25.13
CA ASP A 308 -40.54 -5.15 -25.07
C ASP A 308 -41.54 -4.11 -24.58
N GLU A 309 -42.21 -3.43 -25.51
CA GLU A 309 -43.16 -2.35 -25.20
C GLU A 309 -44.37 -2.82 -24.37
N ALA A 310 -44.66 -4.12 -24.33
CA ALA A 310 -45.75 -4.69 -23.54
C ALA A 310 -45.34 -4.99 -22.09
N ALA A 311 -44.04 -5.06 -21.79
CA ALA A 311 -43.54 -5.34 -20.46
C ALA A 311 -43.50 -4.06 -19.60
N SER A 312 -43.98 -4.16 -18.35
CA SER A 312 -43.89 -3.09 -17.36
C SER A 312 -42.91 -3.45 -16.25
N LEU A 313 -42.04 -2.52 -15.89
CA LEU A 313 -41.00 -2.69 -14.87
C LEU A 313 -41.14 -1.62 -13.79
N THR A 314 -40.81 -1.95 -12.55
CA THR A 314 -40.73 -0.94 -11.48
C THR A 314 -39.33 -0.31 -11.49
N CYS A 315 -39.25 1.01 -11.71
CA CYS A 315 -37.98 1.72 -11.69
C CYS A 315 -37.36 1.70 -10.28
N ALA A 316 -36.13 1.18 -10.16
CA ALA A 316 -35.40 1.10 -8.88
C ALA A 316 -35.02 2.48 -8.28
N GLN A 317 -35.12 3.57 -9.06
CA GLN A 317 -34.79 4.92 -8.63
C GLN A 317 -36.00 5.72 -8.16
N CYS A 318 -37.05 5.83 -8.99
CA CYS A 318 -38.28 6.58 -8.63
C CYS A 318 -39.37 5.71 -7.99
N GLY A 319 -39.30 4.39 -8.13
CA GLY A 319 -40.28 3.45 -7.58
C GLY A 319 -41.61 3.39 -8.34
N ARG A 320 -41.75 4.11 -9.45
CA ARG A 320 -42.94 4.06 -10.32
C ARG A 320 -42.86 2.85 -11.26
N VAL A 321 -44.02 2.31 -11.61
CA VAL A 321 -44.16 1.32 -12.68
C VAL A 321 -44.15 2.06 -14.01
N VAL A 322 -43.23 1.70 -14.90
CA VAL A 322 -43.05 2.33 -16.21
C VAL A 322 -42.91 1.23 -17.28
N ALA A 323 -43.19 1.56 -18.54
CA ALA A 323 -42.90 0.66 -19.65
C ALA A 323 -41.40 0.33 -19.69
N GLU A 324 -41.07 -0.89 -20.09
CA GLU A 324 -39.68 -1.25 -20.37
C GLU A 324 -39.17 -0.33 -21.49
N MET A 325 -38.11 0.40 -21.18
CA MET A 325 -37.46 1.40 -22.03
C MET A 325 -36.01 1.47 -21.59
N VAL A 326 -35.09 1.90 -22.45
CA VAL A 326 -33.66 2.08 -22.09
C VAL A 326 -33.47 3.06 -20.92
N PHE A 327 -34.27 4.12 -20.91
CA PHE A 327 -34.32 5.10 -19.82
C PHE A 327 -35.74 5.20 -19.28
N CYS A 328 -35.85 5.37 -17.96
CA CYS A 328 -37.13 5.59 -17.31
C CYS A 328 -37.74 6.91 -17.80
N SER A 329 -38.95 6.85 -18.36
CA SER A 329 -39.69 8.03 -18.87
C SER A 329 -39.93 9.11 -17.82
N GLU A 330 -40.05 8.72 -16.55
CA GLU A 330 -40.37 9.62 -15.44
C GLU A 330 -39.14 10.30 -14.83
N CYS A 331 -38.06 9.54 -14.58
CA CYS A 331 -36.90 10.08 -13.87
C CYS A 331 -35.62 10.15 -14.71
N GLY A 332 -35.61 9.58 -15.92
CA GLY A 332 -34.44 9.56 -16.81
C GLY A 332 -33.31 8.62 -16.35
N ALA A 333 -33.54 7.79 -15.33
CA ALA A 333 -32.56 6.79 -14.92
C ALA A 333 -32.43 5.69 -15.97
N ALA A 334 -31.20 5.21 -16.24
CA ALA A 334 -31.05 4.01 -17.06
C ALA A 334 -31.74 2.83 -16.39
N MET A 335 -32.54 2.14 -17.20
CA MET A 335 -33.24 0.94 -16.80
C MET A 335 -32.34 -0.22 -17.20
N VAL A 336 -31.72 -0.85 -16.20
CA VAL A 336 -31.04 -2.12 -16.41
C VAL A 336 -32.12 -3.19 -16.32
N ALA A 337 -32.41 -3.86 -17.43
CA ALA A 337 -33.37 -4.97 -17.51
C ALA A 337 -33.18 -5.90 -16.30
N SER A 338 -34.13 -5.86 -15.39
CA SER A 338 -34.14 -6.64 -14.16
C SER A 338 -35.38 -7.53 -14.26
N ASP A 339 -35.19 -8.77 -14.70
CA ASP A 339 -36.25 -9.79 -14.86
C ASP A 339 -37.05 -10.07 -13.57
N ARG A 340 -36.66 -9.52 -12.42
CA ARG A 340 -37.36 -9.67 -11.14
C ARG A 340 -37.25 -8.40 -10.28
N PRO A 341 -38.20 -8.16 -9.36
CA PRO A 341 -38.00 -7.20 -8.29
C PRO A 341 -36.73 -7.58 -7.53
N SER A 342 -35.70 -6.73 -7.61
CA SER A 342 -34.49 -6.88 -6.82
C SER A 342 -34.89 -7.00 -5.35
N ARG A 343 -34.42 -8.06 -4.69
CA ARG A 343 -34.68 -8.26 -3.26
C ARG A 343 -34.07 -7.06 -2.55
N ARG A 344 -34.88 -6.13 -2.07
CA ARG A 344 -34.41 -4.91 -1.39
C ARG A 344 -33.62 -5.36 -0.16
N PRO A 345 -32.28 -5.23 -0.14
CA PRO A 345 -31.55 -5.63 1.04
C PRO A 345 -31.92 -4.66 2.17
N SER A 346 -32.51 -5.19 3.25
CA SER A 346 -32.75 -4.42 4.46
C SER A 346 -31.42 -4.02 5.09
N THR A 347 -31.43 -2.96 5.90
CA THR A 347 -30.23 -2.54 6.63
C THR A 347 -29.68 -3.65 7.50
N ASP A 348 -30.56 -4.35 8.22
CA ASP A 348 -30.21 -5.49 9.06
C ASP A 348 -29.55 -6.61 8.27
N TRP A 349 -30.03 -6.90 7.06
CA TRP A 349 -29.44 -7.96 6.22
C TRP A 349 -28.00 -7.63 5.82
N VAL A 350 -27.73 -6.40 5.36
CA VAL A 350 -26.38 -5.99 4.92
C VAL A 350 -25.44 -5.91 6.12
N VAL A 351 -25.86 -5.22 7.18
CA VAL A 351 -25.04 -4.99 8.37
C VAL A 351 -24.75 -6.31 9.08
N SER A 352 -25.76 -7.14 9.34
CA SER A 352 -25.57 -8.42 10.03
C SER A 352 -24.61 -9.31 9.25
N ARG A 353 -24.82 -9.52 7.94
CA ARG A 353 -23.95 -10.38 7.13
C ARG A 353 -22.52 -9.86 7.07
N TRP A 354 -22.35 -8.55 6.91
CA TRP A 354 -21.02 -7.94 6.86
C TRP A 354 -20.29 -8.09 8.20
N VAL A 355 -20.94 -7.74 9.32
CA VAL A 355 -20.37 -7.85 10.67
C VAL A 355 -20.06 -9.30 11.04
N THR A 356 -20.97 -10.25 10.77
CA THR A 356 -20.75 -11.66 11.11
C THR A 356 -19.62 -12.27 10.30
N ALA A 357 -19.55 -11.99 9.00
CA ALA A 357 -18.50 -12.55 8.15
C ALA A 357 -17.15 -11.92 8.47
N MET A 358 -17.11 -10.59 8.67
CA MET A 358 -15.87 -9.91 9.04
C MET A 358 -15.38 -10.33 10.43
N GLY A 359 -16.28 -10.39 11.42
CA GLY A 359 -15.95 -10.82 12.77
C GLY A 359 -15.41 -12.26 12.82
N ALA A 360 -15.99 -13.17 12.03
CA ALA A 360 -15.49 -14.54 11.91
C ALA A 360 -14.09 -14.60 11.31
N ILE A 361 -13.82 -13.84 10.24
CA ILE A 361 -12.48 -13.79 9.61
C ILE A 361 -11.44 -13.20 10.57
N VAL A 362 -11.76 -12.08 11.21
CA VAL A 362 -10.89 -11.45 12.21
C VAL A 362 -10.59 -12.41 13.36
N LEU A 363 -11.61 -13.12 13.87
CA LEU A 363 -11.44 -14.09 14.95
C LEU A 363 -10.49 -15.23 14.55
N VAL A 364 -10.68 -15.81 13.36
CA VAL A 364 -9.83 -16.91 12.86
C VAL A 364 -8.38 -16.44 12.68
N LEU A 365 -8.16 -15.28 12.06
CA LEU A 365 -6.81 -14.77 11.83
C LEU A 365 -6.11 -14.36 13.14
N SER A 366 -6.86 -13.76 14.08
CA SER A 366 -6.32 -13.42 15.40
C SER A 366 -5.98 -14.67 16.21
N ALA A 367 -6.76 -15.75 16.07
CA ALA A 367 -6.46 -17.03 16.71
C ALA A 367 -5.19 -17.67 16.12
N ILE A 368 -5.02 -17.62 14.79
CA ILE A 368 -3.80 -18.09 14.13
C ILE A 368 -2.59 -17.28 14.63
N GLU A 369 -2.69 -15.95 14.66
CA GLU A 369 -1.64 -15.08 15.18
C GLU A 369 -1.28 -15.40 16.63
N PHE A 370 -2.29 -15.56 17.50
CA PHE A 370 -2.08 -15.95 18.90
C PHE A 370 -1.30 -17.25 19.03
N THR A 371 -1.58 -18.24 18.16
CA THR A 371 -0.87 -19.53 18.17
C THR A 371 0.56 -19.45 17.62
N LEU A 372 0.85 -18.46 16.76
CA LEU A 372 2.16 -18.30 16.12
C LEU A 372 3.07 -17.31 16.84
N THR A 373 2.53 -16.43 17.70
CA THR A 373 3.32 -15.42 18.41
C THR A 373 4.20 -16.10 19.46
N PRO A 374 5.54 -16.02 19.35
CA PRO A 374 6.43 -16.55 20.38
C PRO A 374 6.24 -15.80 21.70
N THR A 375 6.37 -16.50 22.82
CA THR A 375 6.30 -15.87 24.14
C THR A 375 7.49 -14.94 24.32
N THR A 376 7.23 -13.67 24.64
CA THR A 376 8.27 -12.70 25.00
C THR A 376 9.03 -13.23 26.21
N SER A 377 10.31 -13.56 26.04
CA SER A 377 11.18 -13.93 27.15
C SER A 377 11.55 -12.67 27.93
N ASN A 378 11.24 -12.66 29.22
CA ASN A 378 11.75 -11.60 30.10
C ASN A 378 13.26 -11.82 30.28
N TYR A 379 14.06 -10.93 29.71
CA TYR A 379 15.51 -10.95 29.86
C TYR A 379 15.90 -10.50 31.27
N LEU A 380 16.30 -11.45 32.10
CA LEU A 380 17.11 -11.18 33.29
C LEU A 380 18.58 -11.19 32.85
N CYS A 381 19.23 -10.02 32.88
CA CYS A 381 20.69 -9.98 32.69
C CYS A 381 21.34 -10.88 33.75
N PRO A 382 22.15 -11.87 33.35
CA PRO A 382 22.95 -12.62 34.31
C PRO A 382 23.86 -11.65 35.08
N PRO A 383 24.06 -11.86 36.39
CA PRO A 383 24.89 -10.97 37.21
C PRO A 383 26.36 -10.90 36.77
N ASP A 384 26.83 -11.86 35.96
CA ASP A 384 28.14 -11.84 35.32
C ASP A 384 27.98 -11.65 33.79
N CYS A 385 28.08 -10.39 33.35
CA CYS A 385 28.36 -10.09 31.96
C CYS A 385 29.79 -10.57 31.66
N GLY A 386 29.94 -11.70 30.99
CA GLY A 386 31.24 -12.24 30.60
C GLY A 386 32.17 -11.16 30.03
N ARG A 387 33.47 -11.26 30.32
CA ARG A 387 34.45 -10.28 29.87
C ARG A 387 34.57 -10.33 28.34
N PRO A 388 34.63 -9.18 27.64
CA PRO A 388 34.80 -9.16 26.20
C PRO A 388 36.09 -9.90 25.82
N LEU A 389 36.03 -10.68 24.74
CA LEU A 389 37.22 -11.26 24.13
C LEU A 389 38.12 -10.10 23.67
N SER A 390 39.25 -9.92 24.34
CA SER A 390 40.31 -9.03 23.92
C SER A 390 41.12 -9.69 22.81
N SER A 391 40.52 -9.98 21.66
CA SER A 391 41.32 -10.14 20.45
C SER A 391 41.75 -8.75 20.00
N LEU A 392 43.06 -8.54 19.88
CA LEU A 392 43.62 -7.37 19.19
C LEU A 392 43.01 -7.35 17.78
N PRO A 393 42.38 -6.24 17.35
CA PRO A 393 41.74 -6.20 16.05
C PRO A 393 42.84 -6.18 14.99
N PHE A 394 43.07 -7.32 14.34
CA PHE A 394 43.78 -7.37 13.07
C PHE A 394 42.74 -7.54 11.95
N GLU A 395 41.92 -6.51 11.73
CA GLU A 395 41.13 -6.40 10.52
C GLU A 395 41.78 -5.36 9.62
N ASN A 396 42.49 -5.81 8.58
CA ASN A 396 42.97 -4.96 7.49
C ASN A 396 41.81 -4.62 6.56
N ASN A 397 40.82 -3.89 7.08
CA ASN A 397 39.69 -3.41 6.31
C ASN A 397 40.17 -2.32 5.33
N PRO A 398 39.65 -2.28 4.09
CA PRO A 398 39.96 -1.18 3.19
C PRO A 398 39.54 0.15 3.82
N ARG A 399 40.37 1.17 3.64
CA ARG A 399 40.17 2.50 4.22
C ARG A 399 39.78 3.47 3.12
N PHE A 400 38.73 4.24 3.37
CA PHE A 400 38.33 5.37 2.55
C PHE A 400 38.90 6.65 3.16
N THR A 401 39.43 7.53 2.32
CA THR A 401 39.84 8.88 2.71
C THR A 401 39.10 9.87 1.82
N ALA A 402 38.44 10.85 2.42
CA ALA A 402 37.73 11.89 1.67
C ALA A 402 38.70 12.66 0.77
N ALA A 403 38.22 13.14 -0.39
CA ALA A 403 39.09 13.78 -1.38
C ALA A 403 39.85 15.02 -0.85
N GLY A 404 39.25 15.73 0.12
CA GLY A 404 39.86 16.87 0.82
C GLY A 404 40.71 16.49 2.05
N GLY A 405 40.88 15.20 2.35
CA GLY A 405 41.59 14.73 3.54
C GLY A 405 40.85 14.96 4.87
N GLU A 406 39.58 15.38 4.81
CA GLU A 406 38.79 15.79 5.98
C GLU A 406 38.51 14.64 6.94
N PHE A 407 38.39 13.39 6.45
CA PHE A 407 38.27 12.22 7.31
C PHE A 407 38.71 10.95 6.60
N SER A 408 38.97 9.91 7.40
CA SER A 408 39.12 8.56 6.89
C SER A 408 38.36 7.54 7.74
N VAL A 409 37.90 6.45 7.12
CA VAL A 409 37.12 5.41 7.78
C VAL A 409 37.35 4.06 7.11
N GLY A 410 37.40 2.98 7.90
CA GLY A 410 37.37 1.61 7.39
C GLY A 410 35.98 1.23 6.90
N TYR A 411 35.90 0.39 5.88
CA TYR A 411 34.63 -0.11 5.34
C TYR A 411 34.75 -1.60 4.96
N PRO A 412 33.65 -2.33 4.79
CA PRO A 412 33.72 -3.75 4.43
C PRO A 412 34.29 -3.95 3.02
N GLY A 413 35.33 -4.78 2.90
CA GLY A 413 35.91 -5.20 1.62
C GLY A 413 35.38 -6.51 1.07
N SER A 414 34.40 -7.15 1.73
CA SER A 414 33.90 -8.47 1.34
C SER A 414 32.87 -8.40 0.20
N SER A 415 32.76 -9.48 -0.57
CA SER A 415 31.76 -9.62 -1.64
C SER A 415 30.30 -9.66 -1.14
N ALA A 416 30.07 -9.74 0.18
CA ALA A 416 28.75 -9.67 0.77
C ALA A 416 28.15 -8.25 0.71
N TYR A 417 29.00 -7.22 0.54
CA TYR A 417 28.61 -5.83 0.46
C TYR A 417 28.78 -5.27 -0.95
N ARG A 418 27.81 -4.47 -1.38
CA ARG A 418 27.97 -3.55 -2.50
C ARG A 418 28.36 -2.18 -1.94
N VAL A 419 29.60 -1.77 -2.15
CA VAL A 419 30.14 -0.51 -1.66
C VAL A 419 30.16 0.55 -2.76
N VAL A 420 29.68 1.74 -2.44
CA VAL A 420 29.76 2.93 -3.29
C VAL A 420 30.46 4.04 -2.50
N THR A 421 31.51 4.60 -3.08
CA THR A 421 32.26 5.73 -2.51
C THR A 421 31.96 7.01 -3.30
N GLU A 422 31.75 8.10 -2.58
CA GLU A 422 31.59 9.45 -3.10
C GLU A 422 32.62 10.37 -2.42
N ALA A 423 32.66 11.66 -2.76
CA ALA A 423 33.71 12.58 -2.28
C ALA A 423 33.84 12.67 -0.75
N THR A 424 32.71 12.58 -0.03
CA THR A 424 32.62 12.73 1.44
C THR A 424 31.86 11.58 2.09
N ARG A 425 31.72 10.42 1.42
CA ARG A 425 30.82 9.35 1.85
C ARG A 425 31.25 7.97 1.38
N VAL A 426 31.00 7.00 2.24
CA VAL A 426 30.99 5.57 1.91
C VAL A 426 29.62 5.01 2.24
N THR A 427 29.02 4.30 1.28
CA THR A 427 27.76 3.57 1.48
C THR A 427 28.03 2.10 1.23
N ALA A 428 27.74 1.25 2.23
CA ALA A 428 27.83 -0.20 2.11
C ALA A 428 26.43 -0.80 2.21
N THR A 429 25.94 -1.39 1.12
CA THR A 429 24.68 -2.12 1.08
C THR A 429 24.93 -3.60 1.33
N TRP A 430 24.33 -4.17 2.36
CA TRP A 430 24.41 -5.60 2.61
C TRP A 430 23.45 -6.35 1.70
N THR A 431 23.97 -7.35 0.98
CA THR A 431 23.17 -8.15 0.01
C THR A 431 22.80 -9.54 0.53
N ALA A 432 23.13 -9.85 1.78
CA ALA A 432 22.80 -11.10 2.46
C ALA A 432 22.07 -10.83 3.79
N GLY A 433 21.65 -11.90 4.48
CA GLY A 433 20.93 -11.80 5.74
C GLY A 433 19.61 -11.02 5.62
N ASP A 434 19.30 -10.23 6.63
CA ASP A 434 18.15 -9.32 6.66
C ASP A 434 18.35 -8.09 5.75
N GLY A 435 19.52 -7.98 5.13
CA GLY A 435 19.92 -6.84 4.31
C GLY A 435 20.23 -5.60 5.16
N GLY A 436 20.06 -4.42 4.56
CA GLY A 436 20.32 -3.15 5.22
C GLY A 436 21.37 -2.31 4.50
N VAL A 437 21.48 -1.05 4.92
CA VAL A 437 22.53 -0.15 4.48
C VAL A 437 23.20 0.47 5.70
N MET A 438 24.53 0.56 5.65
CA MET A 438 25.28 1.42 6.54
C MET A 438 26.05 2.48 5.74
N GLN A 439 26.19 3.65 6.34
CA GLN A 439 26.88 4.78 5.73
C GLN A 439 27.80 5.47 6.72
N PHE A 440 28.90 5.96 6.16
CA PHE A 440 29.91 6.74 6.85
C PHE A 440 30.17 8.01 6.06
N PHE A 441 29.90 9.17 6.63
CA PHE A 441 30.04 10.45 5.92
C PHE A 441 30.36 11.60 6.88
N SER A 442 30.82 12.71 6.31
CA SER A 442 31.08 13.96 7.03
C SER A 442 30.15 15.08 6.59
N GLU A 443 29.90 16.03 7.50
CA GLU A 443 29.38 17.36 7.17
C GLU A 443 29.96 18.43 8.10
N PRO A 444 30.02 19.71 7.67
CA PRO A 444 30.38 20.81 8.57
C PRO A 444 29.39 20.90 9.73
N ALA A 445 29.90 20.97 10.95
CA ALA A 445 29.06 21.10 12.14
C ALA A 445 28.38 22.48 12.17
N ALA A 446 29.09 23.53 11.75
CA ALA A 446 28.60 24.91 11.71
C ALA A 446 28.00 25.34 13.07
N GLY A 447 28.69 24.96 14.15
CA GLY A 447 28.26 25.21 15.54
C GLY A 447 27.07 24.38 16.04
N ARG A 448 26.52 23.43 15.25
CA ARG A 448 25.46 22.52 15.70
C ARG A 448 26.02 21.45 16.64
N SER A 449 25.23 21.05 17.63
CA SER A 449 25.60 19.95 18.52
C SER A 449 25.51 18.59 17.80
N PRO A 450 26.24 17.55 18.24
CA PRO A 450 26.08 16.19 17.70
C PRO A 450 24.63 15.69 17.71
N ARG A 451 23.86 16.06 18.75
CA ARG A 451 22.44 15.74 18.89
C ARG A 451 21.59 16.43 17.81
N ASP A 452 21.83 17.71 17.54
CA ASP A 452 21.08 18.46 16.53
C ASP A 452 21.36 17.93 15.12
N ILE A 453 22.63 17.56 14.86
CA ILE A 453 23.05 16.95 13.60
C ILE A 453 22.41 15.58 13.41
N ALA A 454 22.43 14.73 14.44
CA ALA A 454 21.77 13.42 14.43
C ALA A 454 20.27 13.55 14.12
N LYS A 455 19.57 14.41 14.87
CA LYS A 455 18.13 14.64 14.68
C LYS A 455 17.82 15.22 13.31
N ALA A 456 18.63 16.16 12.80
CA ALA A 456 18.47 16.72 11.47
C ALA A 456 18.68 15.66 10.39
N THR A 457 19.67 14.78 10.57
CA THR A 457 19.99 13.67 9.66
C THR A 457 18.84 12.68 9.57
N VAL A 458 18.32 12.21 10.72
CA VAL A 458 17.18 11.30 10.75
C VAL A 458 15.93 11.96 10.19
N LYS A 459 15.61 13.20 10.62
CA LYS A 459 14.41 13.92 10.18
C LYS A 459 14.40 14.22 8.68
N LYS A 460 15.57 14.40 8.07
CA LYS A 460 15.70 14.64 6.62
C LYS A 460 15.24 13.43 5.80
N SER A 461 15.51 12.22 6.28
CA SER A 461 15.26 10.97 5.53
C SER A 461 14.00 10.24 6.01
N TYR A 462 13.74 10.35 7.31
CA TYR A 462 12.60 9.76 8.01
C TYR A 462 11.93 10.81 8.92
N PRO A 463 11.18 11.77 8.35
CA PRO A 463 10.56 12.85 9.12
C PRO A 463 9.54 12.37 10.16
N ASP A 464 8.95 11.20 9.93
CA ASP A 464 7.95 10.57 10.79
C ASP A 464 8.58 9.47 11.70
N ALA A 465 9.91 9.35 11.75
CA ALA A 465 10.57 8.41 12.65
C ALA A 465 10.40 8.79 14.12
N THR A 466 10.20 7.79 14.97
CA THR A 466 10.12 7.95 16.42
C THR A 466 11.40 7.45 17.07
N VAL A 467 11.98 8.22 17.98
CA VAL A 467 13.12 7.77 18.79
C VAL A 467 12.65 6.67 19.74
N ALA A 468 13.29 5.49 19.70
CA ALA A 468 13.03 4.45 20.69
C ALA A 468 13.89 4.64 21.93
N TYR A 469 15.20 4.88 21.75
CA TYR A 469 16.10 5.19 22.85
C TYR A 469 17.38 5.88 22.36
N GLU A 470 18.07 6.54 23.29
CA GLU A 470 19.38 7.15 23.07
C GLU A 470 20.48 6.17 23.46
N ILE A 471 21.55 6.10 22.66
CA ILE A 471 22.69 5.22 22.93
C ILE A 471 23.55 5.90 24.02
N PRO A 472 23.69 5.29 25.21
CA PRO A 472 24.52 5.86 26.26
C PRO A 472 25.99 5.82 25.85
N ASN A 473 26.73 6.88 26.16
CA ASN A 473 28.17 7.00 25.88
C ASN A 473 28.54 6.71 24.41
N ALA A 474 27.69 7.16 23.47
CA ALA A 474 27.96 7.01 22.05
C ALA A 474 29.28 7.68 21.67
N MET A 475 30.13 6.95 20.94
CA MET A 475 31.40 7.43 20.43
C MET A 475 31.49 7.16 18.93
N VAL A 476 32.07 8.10 18.20
CA VAL A 476 32.44 7.92 16.79
C VAL A 476 33.92 8.24 16.69
N GLY A 477 34.71 7.29 16.21
CA GLY A 477 36.16 7.43 16.20
C GLY A 477 36.73 7.77 17.60
N TYR A 478 36.30 7.08 18.66
CA TYR A 478 36.70 7.34 20.06
C TYR A 478 36.48 8.79 20.54
N GLN A 479 35.79 9.62 19.77
CA GLN A 479 35.36 10.94 20.19
C GLN A 479 33.95 10.82 20.80
N PRO A 480 33.73 11.33 22.04
CA PRO A 480 32.40 11.39 22.62
C PRO A 480 31.42 12.15 21.73
N GLY A 481 30.23 11.60 21.58
CA GLY A 481 29.22 12.14 20.68
C GLY A 481 27.81 11.85 21.16
N TYR A 482 26.90 11.76 20.21
CA TYR A 482 25.50 11.42 20.42
C TYR A 482 25.12 10.27 19.51
N GLY A 483 24.32 9.33 20.02
CA GLY A 483 23.77 8.25 19.23
C GLY A 483 22.31 8.03 19.59
N GLU A 484 21.49 7.71 18.60
CA GLU A 484 20.09 7.39 18.82
C GLU A 484 19.64 6.26 17.91
N ILE A 485 18.62 5.56 18.41
CA ILE A 485 17.99 4.44 17.77
C ILE A 485 16.54 4.86 17.49
N GLY A 486 16.21 4.95 16.21
CA GLY A 486 14.93 5.41 15.68
C GLY A 486 14.16 4.27 15.01
N ASP A 487 12.83 4.35 15.02
CA ASP A 487 11.94 3.44 14.32
C ASP A 487 11.12 4.18 13.29
N TYR A 488 10.93 3.54 12.16
CA TYR A 488 10.07 4.02 11.10
C TYR A 488 9.19 2.89 10.56
N TRP A 489 7.90 3.17 10.43
CA TRP A 489 6.94 2.24 9.84
C TRP A 489 6.48 2.78 8.49
N PRO A 490 6.99 2.24 7.37
CA PRO A 490 6.62 2.74 6.05
C PRO A 490 5.12 2.58 5.79
N GLN A 491 4.42 3.70 5.60
CA GLN A 491 2.97 3.76 5.30
C GLN A 491 2.65 3.64 3.80
N ASN A 492 3.54 3.02 3.02
CA ASN A 492 3.32 2.87 1.58
C ASN A 492 2.50 1.59 1.32
N PRO A 493 1.37 1.67 0.59
CA PRO A 493 0.63 0.49 0.15
C PRO A 493 1.51 -0.55 -0.54
N SER A 494 2.61 -0.15 -1.19
CA SER A 494 3.56 -1.01 -1.92
C SER A 494 4.76 -1.52 -1.12
N ALA A 495 5.02 -1.01 0.07
CA ALA A 495 6.14 -1.47 0.90
C ALA A 495 5.70 -2.60 1.82
N ARG A 496 6.61 -3.54 2.13
CA ARG A 496 6.38 -4.46 3.24
C ARG A 496 6.24 -3.60 4.50
N SER A 497 5.16 -3.78 5.24
CA SER A 497 4.94 -3.09 6.52
C SER A 497 5.82 -3.68 7.63
N SER A 498 7.12 -3.82 7.36
CA SER A 498 8.14 -4.19 8.32
C SER A 498 8.68 -2.92 8.98
N ARG A 499 8.78 -2.94 10.31
CA ARG A 499 9.46 -1.91 11.09
C ARG A 499 10.89 -1.75 10.57
N ILE A 500 11.26 -0.53 10.19
CA ILE A 500 12.64 -0.18 9.83
C ILE A 500 13.29 0.38 11.09
N ARG A 501 14.40 -0.23 11.51
CA ARG A 501 15.24 0.26 12.59
C ARG A 501 16.33 1.15 11.99
N ILE A 502 16.50 2.31 12.58
CA ILE A 502 17.49 3.31 12.19
C ILE A 502 18.43 3.50 13.37
N LEU A 503 19.72 3.49 13.10
CA LEU A 503 20.78 3.84 14.04
C LEU A 503 21.54 5.01 13.45
N VAL A 504 21.71 6.07 14.22
CA VAL A 504 22.59 7.17 13.87
C VAL A 504 23.53 7.46 15.03
N MET A 505 24.80 7.68 14.73
CA MET A 505 25.82 8.11 15.68
C MET A 505 26.61 9.26 15.07
N VAL A 506 26.83 10.30 15.87
CA VAL A 506 27.48 11.54 15.44
C VAL A 506 28.46 11.96 16.50
N ALA A 507 29.68 12.34 16.09
CA ALA A 507 30.58 13.11 16.93
C ALA A 507 31.14 14.31 16.16
N VAL A 508 31.48 15.37 16.88
CA VAL A 508 31.99 16.62 16.32
C VAL A 508 33.36 16.90 16.92
N LYS A 509 34.32 17.23 16.06
CA LYS A 509 35.66 17.71 16.42
C LYS A 509 36.12 18.69 15.34
N ASP A 510 36.70 19.81 15.76
CA ASP A 510 37.25 20.86 14.87
C ASP A 510 36.25 21.33 13.79
N ASP A 511 35.00 21.58 14.19
CA ASP A 511 33.86 21.96 13.34
C ASP A 511 33.49 20.96 12.22
N LEU A 512 34.03 19.74 12.26
CA LEU A 512 33.67 18.63 11.38
C LEU A 512 32.87 17.57 12.13
N ALA A 513 31.67 17.27 11.64
CA ALA A 513 30.85 16.19 12.14
C ALA A 513 31.13 14.91 11.34
N LEU A 514 31.42 13.81 12.03
CA LEU A 514 31.49 12.47 11.45
C LEU A 514 30.25 11.70 11.87
N ILE A 515 29.58 11.12 10.87
CA ILE A 515 28.27 10.50 11.02
C ILE A 515 28.37 9.05 10.56
N ALA A 516 28.07 8.14 11.48
CA ALA A 516 27.81 6.73 11.18
C ALA A 516 26.31 6.50 11.22
N SER A 517 25.79 5.81 10.21
CA SER A 517 24.38 5.44 10.18
C SER A 517 24.19 4.02 9.69
N ALA A 518 23.19 3.34 10.24
CA ALA A 518 22.74 2.04 9.80
C ALA A 518 21.22 2.01 9.75
N GLU A 519 20.66 1.39 8.72
CA GLU A 519 19.23 1.23 8.51
C GLU A 519 18.93 -0.16 7.96
N GLY A 520 17.80 -0.74 8.38
CA GLY A 520 17.37 -2.04 7.89
C GLY A 520 16.13 -2.57 8.59
N PRO A 521 15.67 -3.78 8.23
CA PRO A 521 14.55 -4.42 8.90
C PRO A 521 14.85 -4.62 10.38
N PHE A 522 13.87 -4.32 11.23
CA PHE A 522 13.92 -4.66 12.65
C PHE A 522 13.91 -6.17 12.82
N ARG A 523 14.84 -6.67 13.63
CA ARG A 523 14.86 -8.05 14.10
C ARG A 523 15.22 -8.05 15.57
N GLU A 524 14.38 -8.68 16.37
CA GLU A 524 14.69 -8.93 17.77
C GLU A 524 15.74 -10.04 17.87
N PHE A 525 16.86 -9.75 18.53
CA PHE A 525 17.90 -10.74 18.79
C PHE A 525 17.68 -11.36 20.17
N GLY A 526 17.52 -12.68 20.17
CA GLY A 526 17.35 -13.50 21.38
C GLY A 526 18.36 -14.64 21.47
N PRO A 527 18.25 -15.49 22.50
CA PRO A 527 19.19 -16.59 22.77
C PRO A 527 19.32 -17.59 21.61
N ASP A 528 18.24 -17.76 20.84
CA ASP A 528 18.17 -18.68 19.70
C ASP A 528 18.61 -18.02 18.37
N SER A 529 19.04 -16.76 18.38
CA SER A 529 19.38 -16.02 17.15
C SER A 529 20.72 -16.41 16.52
N GLY A 530 21.42 -17.37 17.11
CA GLY A 530 22.70 -17.90 16.65
C GLY A 530 23.85 -17.62 17.62
N PRO A 531 25.10 -17.97 17.26
CA PRO A 531 26.26 -17.84 18.14
C PRO A 531 26.76 -16.39 18.30
N GLY A 532 26.09 -15.40 17.68
CA GLY A 532 26.46 -13.99 17.76
C GLY A 532 26.04 -13.33 19.07
N HIS A 533 26.73 -12.26 19.46
CA HIS A 533 26.29 -11.44 20.60
C HIS A 533 24.95 -10.78 20.27
N PRO A 534 23.94 -10.84 21.16
CA PRO A 534 22.66 -10.19 20.92
C PRO A 534 22.86 -8.69 20.75
N SER A 535 22.39 -8.15 19.62
CA SER A 535 22.45 -6.72 19.34
C SER A 535 21.32 -5.97 20.01
N GLY A 536 21.65 -5.15 21.01
CA GLY A 536 20.66 -4.25 21.63
C GLY A 536 20.02 -3.28 20.63
N ALA A 537 20.69 -3.01 19.50
CA ALA A 537 20.14 -2.22 18.41
C ALA A 537 18.99 -2.91 17.65
N ASN A 538 18.82 -4.24 17.77
CA ASN A 538 17.80 -5.00 17.06
C ASN A 538 17.80 -4.73 15.53
N LEU A 539 19.01 -4.61 14.99
CA LEU A 539 19.33 -4.34 13.59
C LEU A 539 20.58 -5.14 13.21
N GLN A 540 20.42 -6.12 12.31
CA GLN A 540 21.51 -7.06 11.98
C GLN A 540 22.73 -6.34 11.41
N ILE A 541 22.55 -5.39 10.48
CA ILE A 541 23.68 -4.66 9.88
C ILE A 541 24.43 -3.79 10.91
N ALA A 542 23.80 -3.42 12.03
CA ALA A 542 24.46 -2.66 13.09
C ALA A 542 25.46 -3.51 13.89
N GLU A 543 25.29 -4.83 13.93
CA GLU A 543 26.29 -5.75 14.53
C GLU A 543 27.65 -5.60 13.83
N ASP A 544 27.62 -5.42 12.51
CA ASP A 544 28.82 -5.27 11.71
C ASP A 544 29.34 -3.83 11.70
N MET A 545 28.43 -2.85 11.69
CA MET A 545 28.77 -1.42 11.71
C MET A 545 29.72 -1.07 12.88
N GLY A 546 29.55 -1.72 14.05
CA GLY A 546 30.38 -1.51 15.23
C GLY A 546 31.89 -1.68 14.99
N ARG A 547 32.30 -2.52 14.03
CA ARG A 547 33.73 -2.70 13.66
C ARG A 547 34.33 -1.47 13.00
N TYR A 548 33.49 -0.68 12.31
CA TYR A 548 33.92 0.43 11.48
C TYR A 548 33.77 1.79 12.18
N VAL A 549 32.79 1.98 13.06
CA VAL A 549 32.50 3.26 13.72
C VAL A 549 33.70 3.83 14.47
N ASN A 550 34.53 2.99 15.09
CA ASN A 550 35.71 3.45 15.82
C ASN A 550 36.95 3.66 14.94
N SER A 551 36.89 3.27 13.67
CA SER A 551 37.97 3.48 12.70
C SER A 551 37.99 4.88 12.08
N PHE A 552 36.96 5.69 12.35
CA PHE A 552 36.92 7.11 11.97
C PHE A 552 38.12 7.87 12.54
N THR A 553 38.72 8.69 11.70
CA THR A 553 39.82 9.59 12.07
C THR A 553 39.57 10.98 11.52
N TRP A 554 39.76 11.99 12.36
CA TRP A 554 39.88 13.39 11.94
C TRP A 554 41.30 13.69 11.43
N PRO A 555 41.51 14.82 10.74
CA PRO A 555 42.83 15.25 10.34
C PRO A 555 43.73 15.41 11.57
N GLY A 556 44.90 14.78 11.55
CA GLY A 556 45.87 14.83 12.65
C GLY A 556 45.63 13.84 13.80
N ASP A 557 44.60 13.00 13.73
CA ASP A 557 44.45 11.89 14.67
C ASP A 557 45.58 10.86 14.52
N PRO A 558 45.97 10.17 15.60
CA PRO A 558 46.94 9.09 15.52
C PRO A 558 46.41 7.94 14.64
N PRO A 559 47.29 7.19 13.95
CA PRO A 559 46.90 6.02 13.18
C PRO A 559 46.15 5.01 14.06
N ARG A 560 45.12 4.37 13.50
CA ARG A 560 44.26 3.39 14.17
C ARG A 560 44.09 2.12 13.37
#